data_AF-M0J1E5-F1
#
_entry.id   AF-M0J1E5-F1
#
_cell.length_a   1.000
_cell.length_b   1.000
_cell.length_c   1.000
_cell.angle_alpha   90.00
_cell.angle_beta   90.00
_cell.angle_gamma   90.00
#
_symmetry.space_group_name_H-M   'P 1'
#
loop_
_entity.id
_entity.type
_entity.pdbx_description
1 polymer ?
#
loop_
_entity_poly.entity_id
_entity_poly.type
_entity_poly.pdbx_seq_one_letter_code
_entity_poly.pdbx_strand_id
1 'polypeptide(L)'
;MTDIEIRNENGQLVGYDKETGEEVPISFKETETDVQHVDQATVNGSLSVVPDELNNWDGGKRPLVTSKNTRVYVDPEDGDDDAAGTESDPIETIQEAFFRQPYIINHLYEIILKPGVYTSRRADQPPTISSAKPANPALILRGETGDRSDVIVESELSLAYLHGEQDVATVKDLTTDHTIIQKFGNIKIRNVHFRGAGEPLTTPNGPVGFNAHGPTETTITECTFSDNYAEGARVTEESMLKLNSLSGHPTHYGVVARSNAEIVLRGDLHQFWGKKGQWSADMGARVRRGNGKTVHNNPVLYDDFGDGSLVEVPADNRLKSSGHYLHRPDWVTNRDDVVVSGGELILPDGSSVLQGPRVTRGRYIYDFNFESIPSGNMLFRPVYYSSGEQVAIAINSNVIENWVVQGGNINTTISSSWSADTDSHRIELRRDDDGHELIFDGETIGVDSKTHHPPADKRSGLLYQLENRSGSQINIEQVWIIQDN
;
A
#
# COMPACT_ATOMS: atom_id res chain seq x y z
N MET A 1 -13.66 50.85 -15.04
CA MET A 1 -12.29 50.54 -14.59
C MET A 1 -12.08 51.34 -13.33
N THR A 2 -11.59 50.73 -12.27
CA THR A 2 -11.29 51.42 -11.01
C THR A 2 -9.84 51.88 -11.11
N ASP A 3 -9.64 53.20 -11.17
CA ASP A 3 -8.30 53.79 -11.27
C ASP A 3 -7.52 53.55 -9.97
N ILE A 4 -6.27 53.10 -10.09
CA ILE A 4 -5.37 52.86 -8.96
C ILE A 4 -4.66 54.18 -8.63
N GLU A 5 -4.97 54.77 -7.47
CA GLU A 5 -4.28 55.98 -6.99
C GLU A 5 -3.03 55.63 -6.19
N ILE A 6 -1.88 56.18 -6.58
CA ILE A 6 -0.63 56.06 -5.83
C ILE A 6 -0.42 57.34 -5.01
N ARG A 7 -0.26 57.20 -3.69
CA ARG A 7 -0.07 58.30 -2.75
C ARG A 7 1.24 58.15 -1.99
N ASN A 8 1.93 59.27 -1.69
CA ASN A 8 3.12 59.25 -0.85
C ASN A 8 2.77 59.05 0.63
N GLU A 9 3.79 58.93 1.48
CA GLU A 9 3.68 58.72 2.93
C GLU A 9 2.86 59.79 3.67
N ASN A 10 2.65 60.97 3.07
CA ASN A 10 1.81 62.05 3.61
C ASN A 10 0.40 62.08 2.98
N GLY A 11 0.01 61.05 2.23
CA GLY A 11 -1.31 60.89 1.62
C GLY A 11 -1.54 61.70 0.34
N GLN A 12 -0.51 62.33 -0.23
CA GLN A 12 -0.61 63.14 -1.45
C GLN A 12 -0.43 62.27 -2.70
N LEU A 13 -1.27 62.46 -3.73
CA LEU A 13 -1.16 61.75 -5.01
C LEU A 13 0.20 62.04 -5.66
N VAL A 14 0.82 60.98 -6.19
CA VAL A 14 2.11 61.03 -6.88
C VAL A 14 1.89 60.74 -8.36
N GLY A 15 2.59 61.45 -9.25
CA GLY A 15 2.44 61.31 -10.70
C GLY A 15 1.47 62.28 -11.35
N TYR A 16 1.12 63.38 -10.67
CA TYR A 16 0.32 64.48 -11.23
C TYR A 16 0.91 65.83 -10.81
N ASP A 17 0.87 66.82 -11.70
CA ASP A 17 1.25 68.20 -11.41
C ASP A 17 0.21 68.86 -10.50
N LYS A 18 0.66 69.53 -9.43
CA LYS A 18 -0.22 70.08 -8.40
C LYS A 18 -0.95 71.36 -8.80
N GLU A 19 -0.46 72.09 -9.80
CA GLU A 19 -1.06 73.34 -10.25
C GLU A 19 -1.99 73.13 -11.45
N THR A 20 -1.68 72.15 -12.32
CA THR A 20 -2.43 71.90 -13.56
C THR A 20 -3.29 70.65 -13.55
N GLY A 21 -2.97 69.66 -12.69
CA GLY A 21 -3.70 68.38 -12.60
C GLY A 21 -3.36 67.36 -13.69
N GLU A 22 -2.32 67.61 -14.51
CA GLU A 22 -1.90 66.69 -15.58
C GLU A 22 -0.98 65.57 -15.07
N GLU A 23 -1.01 64.41 -15.72
CA GLU A 23 -0.15 63.25 -15.40
C GLU A 23 1.34 63.54 -15.67
N VAL A 24 2.18 63.27 -14.69
CA VAL A 24 3.64 63.41 -14.76
C VAL A 24 4.28 62.02 -14.64
N PRO A 25 5.15 61.60 -15.58
CA PRO A 25 5.80 60.28 -15.53
C PRO A 25 6.65 60.12 -14.26
N ILE A 26 6.36 59.10 -13.46
CA ILE A 26 7.17 58.73 -12.30
C ILE A 26 8.26 57.77 -12.76
N SER A 27 9.51 58.05 -12.41
CA SER A 27 10.61 57.07 -12.49
C SER A 27 11.12 56.76 -11.09
N PHE A 28 11.27 55.48 -10.78
CA PHE A 28 11.85 55.02 -9.52
C PHE A 28 13.37 54.99 -9.67
N LYS A 29 14.06 55.71 -8.79
CA LYS A 29 15.52 55.64 -8.69
C LYS A 29 15.84 54.65 -7.58
N GLU A 30 16.42 53.51 -7.92
CA GLU A 30 16.93 52.56 -6.93
C GLU A 30 17.94 53.29 -6.04
N THR A 31 17.73 53.21 -4.72
CA THR A 31 18.68 53.69 -3.73
C THR A 31 19.53 52.50 -3.33
N GLU A 32 20.85 52.66 -3.44
CA GLU A 32 21.85 51.66 -3.05
C GLU A 32 21.69 51.32 -1.56
N THR A 33 21.15 50.14 -1.28
CA THR A 33 21.31 49.48 0.03
C THR A 33 22.33 48.37 -0.15
N ASP A 34 23.39 48.43 0.66
CA ASP A 34 24.41 47.40 0.84
C ASP A 34 23.77 46.03 1.12
N VAL A 35 23.51 45.29 0.06
CA VAL A 35 23.31 43.84 0.07
C VAL A 35 24.23 43.34 -1.03
N GLN A 36 25.26 42.58 -0.65
CA GLN A 36 26.09 41.84 -1.60
C GLN A 36 25.18 40.88 -2.39
N HIS A 37 24.69 41.35 -3.53
CA HIS A 37 23.99 40.56 -4.51
C HIS A 37 24.74 40.63 -5.83
N VAL A 38 25.10 39.43 -6.26
CA VAL A 38 25.77 39.05 -7.49
C VAL A 38 25.06 39.71 -8.67
N ASP A 39 25.86 40.37 -9.51
CA ASP A 39 25.46 41.00 -10.76
C ASP A 39 24.52 40.11 -11.59
N GLN A 40 23.32 40.60 -11.85
CA GLN A 40 22.51 40.11 -12.97
C GLN A 40 23.08 40.68 -14.27
N ALA A 41 23.87 39.86 -14.97
CA ALA A 41 24.21 40.11 -16.36
C ALA A 41 22.96 39.90 -17.23
N THR A 42 22.43 40.99 -17.77
CA THR A 42 21.51 41.03 -18.91
C THR A 42 22.10 40.27 -20.09
N VAL A 43 21.40 39.25 -20.64
CA VAL A 43 21.72 38.70 -21.95
C VAL A 43 20.50 38.77 -22.86
N ASN A 44 20.54 39.73 -23.77
CA ASN A 44 19.85 39.66 -25.05
C ASN A 44 20.36 38.41 -25.80
N GLY A 45 19.48 37.45 -26.03
CA GLY A 45 19.56 36.58 -27.22
C GLY A 45 20.74 35.61 -27.34
N SER A 46 21.15 34.96 -26.25
CA SER A 46 21.95 33.71 -26.25
C SER A 46 21.81 33.10 -24.85
N LEU A 47 21.34 31.86 -24.72
CA LEU A 47 21.41 31.14 -23.43
C LEU A 47 22.90 30.94 -23.10
N SER A 48 23.46 31.90 -22.36
CA SER A 48 24.82 31.82 -21.85
C SER A 48 24.81 30.92 -20.63
N VAL A 49 25.62 29.87 -20.70
CA VAL A 49 25.92 28.92 -19.63
C VAL A 49 26.22 29.69 -18.35
N VAL A 50 25.45 29.46 -17.29
CA VAL A 50 25.85 29.89 -15.94
C VAL A 50 27.17 29.17 -15.64
N PRO A 51 28.27 29.89 -15.35
CA PRO A 51 29.54 29.24 -15.00
C PRO A 51 29.32 28.29 -13.82
N ASP A 52 29.84 27.06 -13.90
CA ASP A 52 29.63 26.01 -12.89
C ASP A 52 29.98 26.47 -11.45
N GLU A 53 30.90 27.43 -11.31
CA GLU A 53 31.32 28.02 -10.04
C GLU A 53 30.22 28.86 -9.35
N LEU A 54 29.27 29.44 -10.09
CA LEU A 54 28.14 30.22 -9.57
C LEU A 54 26.88 29.37 -9.34
N ASN A 55 26.86 28.12 -9.82
CA ASN A 55 25.73 27.21 -9.70
C ASN A 55 25.89 26.26 -8.50
N ASN A 56 26.78 26.51 -7.55
CA ASN A 56 26.97 25.62 -6.40
C ASN A 56 26.56 26.29 -5.08
N TRP A 57 25.70 25.62 -4.32
CA TRP A 57 25.36 25.94 -2.94
C TRP A 57 26.06 24.95 -1.99
N ASP A 58 26.12 25.27 -0.70
CA ASP A 58 26.79 24.45 0.34
C ASP A 58 28.29 24.22 0.08
N GLY A 59 29.03 25.30 -0.20
CA GLY A 59 30.49 25.25 -0.35
C GLY A 59 31.00 24.46 -1.55
N GLY A 60 30.21 24.35 -2.63
CA GLY A 60 30.62 23.64 -3.85
C GLY A 60 30.02 22.24 -4.01
N LYS A 61 29.30 21.73 -3.01
CA LYS A 61 28.88 20.32 -2.96
C LYS A 61 27.61 20.01 -3.74
N ARG A 62 26.73 21.00 -3.90
CA ARG A 62 25.38 20.78 -4.44
C ARG A 62 25.03 21.81 -5.50
N PRO A 63 24.64 21.41 -6.72
CA PRO A 63 24.19 22.37 -7.71
C PRO A 63 22.90 23.07 -7.28
N LEU A 64 22.74 24.34 -7.62
CA LEU A 64 21.53 25.11 -7.33
C LEU A 64 20.41 24.67 -8.28
N VAL A 65 20.70 24.55 -9.58
CA VAL A 65 19.73 24.14 -10.60
C VAL A 65 20.28 23.10 -11.57
N THR A 66 19.44 22.14 -11.98
CA THR A 66 19.76 21.24 -13.11
C THR A 66 19.76 22.00 -14.44
N SER A 67 20.82 21.86 -15.24
CA SER A 67 20.92 22.44 -16.59
C SER A 67 20.60 21.46 -17.73
N LYS A 68 20.54 20.15 -17.42
CA LYS A 68 20.25 19.06 -18.37
C LYS A 68 19.74 17.82 -17.63
N ASN A 69 19.21 16.85 -18.38
CA ASN A 69 18.90 15.53 -17.83
C ASN A 69 20.16 14.93 -17.20
N THR A 70 20.03 14.43 -15.98
CA THR A 70 21.14 13.94 -15.17
C THR A 70 20.81 12.55 -14.64
N ARG A 71 21.80 11.66 -14.71
CA ARG A 71 21.76 10.33 -14.13
C ARG A 71 22.91 10.20 -13.15
N VAL A 72 22.62 9.74 -11.95
CA VAL A 72 23.59 9.41 -10.91
C VAL A 72 23.50 7.92 -10.64
N TYR A 73 24.61 7.21 -10.80
CA TYR A 73 24.69 5.78 -10.56
C TYR A 73 25.26 5.53 -9.16
N VAL A 74 24.58 4.68 -8.41
CA VAL A 74 24.97 4.26 -7.07
C VAL A 74 25.26 2.76 -7.11
N ASP A 75 26.38 2.36 -6.54
CA ASP A 75 26.89 0.99 -6.50
C ASP A 75 27.42 0.70 -5.09
N PRO A 76 26.73 -0.11 -4.29
CA PRO A 76 27.07 -0.32 -2.89
C PRO A 76 28.30 -1.21 -2.72
N GLU A 77 28.74 -1.91 -3.78
CA GLU A 77 29.87 -2.85 -3.74
C GLU A 77 31.12 -2.25 -4.38
N ASP A 78 30.98 -1.65 -5.57
CA ASP A 78 32.11 -1.15 -6.37
C ASP A 78 32.17 0.40 -6.45
N GLY A 79 31.27 1.11 -5.76
CA GLY A 79 31.23 2.57 -5.75
C GLY A 79 32.13 3.24 -4.72
N ASP A 80 32.37 4.54 -4.92
CA ASP A 80 33.07 5.41 -3.97
C ASP A 80 32.33 6.75 -3.88
N ASP A 81 31.96 7.21 -2.68
CA ASP A 81 31.26 8.50 -2.50
C ASP A 81 32.08 9.71 -3.04
N ASP A 82 33.39 9.56 -3.29
CA ASP A 82 34.23 10.56 -3.96
C ASP A 82 34.25 10.44 -5.51
N ALA A 83 33.68 9.37 -6.09
CA ALA A 83 33.63 9.11 -7.53
C ALA A 83 32.75 10.12 -8.29
N ALA A 84 32.75 10.11 -9.63
CA ALA A 84 31.96 11.05 -10.43
C ALA A 84 30.43 10.79 -10.39
N GLY A 85 29.98 9.62 -9.94
CA GLY A 85 28.56 9.23 -9.96
C GLY A 85 28.06 8.85 -11.35
N THR A 86 28.96 8.43 -12.24
CA THR A 86 28.64 7.96 -13.59
C THR A 86 28.54 6.44 -13.62
N GLU A 87 28.01 5.85 -14.71
CA GLU A 87 27.84 4.40 -14.82
C GLU A 87 29.16 3.61 -14.63
N SER A 88 30.25 4.13 -15.20
CA SER A 88 31.58 3.54 -15.12
C SER A 88 32.40 3.98 -13.90
N ASP A 89 31.88 4.94 -13.12
CA ASP A 89 32.53 5.52 -11.94
C ASP A 89 31.44 5.91 -10.93
N PRO A 90 30.73 4.92 -10.35
CA PRO A 90 29.53 5.13 -9.53
C PRO A 90 29.89 5.57 -8.12
N ILE A 91 28.95 6.24 -7.45
CA ILE A 91 29.08 6.55 -6.02
C ILE A 91 28.61 5.38 -5.16
N GLU A 92 29.05 5.31 -3.91
CA GLU A 92 28.76 4.17 -3.03
C GLU A 92 27.36 4.24 -2.41
N THR A 93 26.94 5.42 -1.95
CA THR A 93 25.75 5.54 -1.09
C THR A 93 24.58 6.31 -1.71
N ILE A 94 23.37 5.88 -1.37
CA ILE A 94 22.13 6.61 -1.71
C ILE A 94 22.15 8.03 -1.10
N GLN A 95 22.71 8.16 0.10
CA GLN A 95 22.81 9.46 0.77
C GLN A 95 23.70 10.45 0.01
N GLU A 96 24.83 9.99 -0.52
CA GLU A 96 25.68 10.83 -1.38
C GLU A 96 24.95 11.24 -2.67
N ALA A 97 24.16 10.33 -3.26
CA ALA A 97 23.34 10.66 -4.43
C ALA A 97 22.37 11.81 -4.14
N PHE A 98 21.79 11.83 -2.93
CA PHE A 98 20.92 12.93 -2.50
C PHE A 98 21.69 14.20 -2.13
N PHE A 99 22.92 14.12 -1.64
CA PHE A 99 23.76 15.30 -1.41
C PHE A 99 24.15 15.99 -2.72
N ARG A 100 24.32 15.23 -3.80
CA ARG A 100 24.61 15.74 -5.14
C ARG A 100 23.37 16.22 -5.90
N GLN A 101 22.17 15.92 -5.41
CA GLN A 101 20.93 16.31 -6.04
C GLN A 101 20.80 17.84 -6.06
N PRO A 102 20.46 18.50 -7.18
CA PRO A 102 20.28 19.94 -7.17
C PRO A 102 19.12 20.41 -6.28
N TYR A 103 19.15 21.68 -5.85
CA TYR A 103 18.02 22.27 -5.08
C TYR A 103 16.78 22.51 -5.95
N ILE A 104 17.00 22.92 -7.20
CA ILE A 104 15.98 23.19 -8.20
C ILE A 104 16.15 22.19 -9.35
N ILE A 105 15.14 21.37 -9.59
CA ILE A 105 15.18 20.31 -10.61
C ILE A 105 14.27 20.74 -11.75
N ASN A 106 14.84 21.30 -12.80
CA ASN A 106 14.17 21.73 -14.04
C ASN A 106 14.32 20.71 -15.19
N HIS A 107 15.06 19.62 -14.98
CA HIS A 107 15.33 18.56 -15.94
C HIS A 107 15.23 17.20 -15.24
N LEU A 108 15.05 16.11 -15.99
CA LEU A 108 14.99 14.77 -15.41
C LEU A 108 16.24 14.51 -14.56
N TYR A 109 16.03 14.11 -13.31
CA TYR A 109 17.12 13.71 -12.41
C TYR A 109 16.85 12.29 -11.92
N GLU A 110 17.63 11.32 -12.42
CA GLU A 110 17.49 9.91 -12.04
C GLU A 110 18.66 9.49 -11.15
N ILE A 111 18.34 8.90 -10.00
CA ILE A 111 19.27 8.13 -9.18
C ILE A 111 19.01 6.66 -9.48
N ILE A 112 20.03 5.99 -10.02
CA ILE A 112 19.98 4.61 -10.50
C ILE A 112 20.78 3.76 -9.52
N LEU A 113 20.10 2.84 -8.87
CA LEU A 113 20.69 1.89 -7.93
C LEU A 113 21.06 0.61 -8.68
N LYS A 114 22.36 0.30 -8.74
CA LYS A 114 22.83 -1.00 -9.23
C LYS A 114 22.44 -2.13 -8.27
N PRO A 115 22.41 -3.39 -8.73
CA PRO A 115 22.11 -4.53 -7.89
C PRO A 115 22.99 -4.56 -6.63
N GLY A 116 22.40 -4.87 -5.48
CA GLY A 116 23.11 -4.93 -4.20
C GLY A 116 22.25 -4.55 -3.00
N VAL A 117 22.88 -4.59 -1.83
CA VAL A 117 22.26 -4.28 -0.54
C VAL A 117 22.77 -2.93 -0.04
N TYR A 118 21.85 -1.98 0.09
CA TYR A 118 22.12 -0.62 0.54
C TYR A 118 21.78 -0.48 2.02
N THR A 119 22.80 -0.36 2.84
CA THR A 119 22.67 -0.11 4.29
C THR A 119 22.93 1.37 4.59
N SER A 120 22.37 1.89 5.68
CA SER A 120 22.80 3.21 6.16
C SER A 120 24.12 3.07 6.92
N ARG A 121 25.13 3.88 6.56
CA ARG A 121 26.38 4.00 7.37
C ARG A 121 26.11 4.46 8.81
N ARG A 122 24.91 5.02 9.06
CA ARG A 122 24.44 5.54 10.34
C ARG A 122 22.93 5.35 10.48
N ALA A 123 22.51 4.51 11.42
CA ALA A 123 21.09 4.26 11.72
C ALA A 123 20.34 5.51 12.24
N ASP A 124 21.06 6.51 12.75
CA ASP A 124 20.50 7.76 13.29
C ASP A 124 20.29 8.86 12.24
N GLN A 125 20.73 8.64 10.99
CA GLN A 125 20.57 9.59 9.89
C GLN A 125 20.05 8.87 8.64
N PRO A 126 18.73 8.62 8.56
CA PRO A 126 18.15 7.99 7.38
C PRO A 126 18.38 8.85 6.14
N PRO A 127 18.68 8.24 4.97
CA PRO A 127 18.77 8.95 3.70
C PRO A 127 17.61 9.92 3.54
N THR A 128 17.93 11.21 3.62
CA THR A 128 16.92 12.28 3.56
C THR A 128 17.02 13.00 2.22
N ILE A 129 15.93 12.92 1.46
CA ILE A 129 15.79 13.68 0.22
C ILE A 129 15.16 15.02 0.57
N SER A 130 15.84 16.11 0.22
CA SER A 130 15.31 17.47 0.35
C SER A 130 15.52 18.23 -0.95
N SER A 131 14.44 18.51 -1.70
CA SER A 131 14.46 19.38 -2.89
C SER A 131 13.57 20.60 -2.67
N ALA A 132 14.02 21.77 -3.12
CA ALA A 132 13.33 23.05 -2.88
C ALA A 132 12.29 23.38 -3.95
N LYS A 133 12.43 22.85 -5.17
CA LYS A 133 11.47 23.05 -6.26
C LYS A 133 11.80 22.16 -7.46
N PRO A 134 11.04 21.12 -7.79
CA PRO A 134 11.04 20.67 -9.17
C PRO A 134 10.28 21.73 -10.00
N ALA A 135 10.77 22.03 -11.20
CA ALA A 135 9.91 22.38 -12.30
C ALA A 135 9.99 21.17 -13.23
N ASN A 136 8.86 20.55 -13.55
CA ASN A 136 8.73 19.45 -14.51
C ASN A 136 9.83 19.48 -15.62
N PRO A 137 10.78 18.52 -15.68
CA PRO A 137 10.67 17.08 -15.40
C PRO A 137 11.21 16.55 -14.06
N ALA A 138 10.72 15.34 -13.73
CA ALA A 138 10.70 14.65 -12.45
C ALA A 138 12.04 14.16 -11.86
N LEU A 139 12.04 13.97 -10.54
CA LEU A 139 13.07 13.25 -9.76
C LEU A 139 12.67 11.77 -9.62
N ILE A 140 13.59 10.85 -9.93
CA ILE A 140 13.34 9.40 -9.88
C ILE A 140 14.46 8.70 -9.12
N LEU A 141 14.11 7.87 -8.14
CA LEU A 141 14.96 6.85 -7.55
C LEU A 141 14.50 5.48 -8.07
N ARG A 142 15.39 4.70 -8.68
CA ARG A 142 15.02 3.38 -9.21
C ARG A 142 16.13 2.35 -9.14
N GLY A 143 15.76 1.07 -9.05
CA GLY A 143 16.67 -0.03 -9.41
C GLY A 143 17.05 0.01 -10.90
N GLU A 144 18.24 -0.49 -11.22
CA GLU A 144 18.80 -0.46 -12.56
C GLU A 144 18.05 -1.38 -13.53
N THR A 145 17.81 -2.63 -13.13
CA THR A 145 17.32 -3.73 -13.97
C THR A 145 15.80 -3.72 -14.15
N GLY A 146 15.08 -3.07 -13.23
CA GLY A 146 13.62 -3.12 -13.16
C GLY A 146 13.09 -4.30 -12.34
N ASP A 147 13.95 -5.28 -12.00
CA ASP A 147 13.61 -6.32 -11.04
C ASP A 147 13.79 -5.75 -9.63
N ARG A 148 12.69 -5.70 -8.87
CA ARG A 148 12.67 -5.17 -7.51
C ARG A 148 13.49 -5.99 -6.52
N SER A 149 13.85 -7.23 -6.85
CA SER A 149 14.63 -8.12 -5.99
C SER A 149 16.14 -7.89 -6.07
N ASP A 150 16.63 -7.24 -7.15
CA ASP A 150 18.06 -6.96 -7.34
C ASP A 150 18.58 -5.86 -6.40
N VAL A 151 17.70 -4.98 -5.94
CA VAL A 151 18.06 -3.83 -5.09
C VAL A 151 17.32 -3.91 -3.77
N ILE A 152 18.07 -4.07 -2.68
CA ILE A 152 17.52 -4.13 -1.31
C ILE A 152 18.00 -2.91 -0.53
N VAL A 153 17.05 -2.13 -0.01
CA VAL A 153 17.33 -0.99 0.87
C VAL A 153 17.03 -1.39 2.31
N GLU A 154 18.09 -1.60 3.10
CA GLU A 154 18.05 -1.97 4.51
C GLU A 154 18.15 -0.73 5.43
N SER A 155 17.46 0.34 5.04
CA SER A 155 17.38 1.56 5.85
C SER A 155 16.09 2.33 5.58
N GLU A 156 15.65 3.12 6.56
CA GLU A 156 14.50 4.00 6.39
C GLU A 156 14.80 5.04 5.29
N LEU A 157 13.85 5.23 4.36
CA LEU A 157 13.94 6.26 3.33
C LEU A 157 13.04 7.44 3.71
N SER A 158 13.65 8.60 3.99
CA SER A 158 12.92 9.83 4.33
C SER A 158 12.80 10.75 3.11
N LEU A 159 11.58 10.90 2.60
CA LEU A 159 11.25 11.68 1.42
C LEU A 159 10.62 13.03 1.82
N ALA A 160 11.31 14.15 1.57
CA ALA A 160 10.83 15.49 1.89
C ALA A 160 10.94 16.44 0.68
N TYR A 161 9.83 16.72 0.01
CA TYR A 161 9.81 17.62 -1.16
C TYR A 161 9.02 18.89 -0.86
N LEU A 162 9.67 20.05 -0.92
CA LEU A 162 9.03 21.32 -0.59
C LEU A 162 8.13 21.80 -1.76
N HIS A 163 6.87 22.12 -1.41
CA HIS A 163 5.83 22.83 -2.19
C HIS A 163 5.29 22.19 -3.50
N GLY A 164 4.01 21.80 -3.49
CA GLY A 164 2.92 22.70 -3.90
C GLY A 164 2.76 23.11 -5.37
N GLU A 165 2.93 22.19 -6.34
CA GLU A 165 2.14 22.07 -7.58
C GLU A 165 2.77 21.01 -8.52
N GLN A 166 1.94 20.10 -9.06
CA GLN A 166 2.13 19.13 -10.17
C GLN A 166 3.41 18.27 -10.29
N ASP A 167 4.44 18.47 -9.48
CA ASP A 167 5.70 17.75 -9.62
C ASP A 167 5.82 16.62 -8.60
N VAL A 168 6.17 15.43 -9.11
CA VAL A 168 6.05 14.17 -8.38
C VAL A 168 7.37 13.42 -8.39
N ALA A 169 7.98 13.24 -7.22
CA ALA A 169 9.12 12.35 -7.08
C ALA A 169 8.66 10.89 -7.22
N THR A 170 9.46 10.03 -7.83
CA THR A 170 9.13 8.62 -8.01
C THR A 170 10.17 7.72 -7.36
N VAL A 171 9.72 6.76 -6.56
CA VAL A 171 10.53 5.63 -6.05
C VAL A 171 10.02 4.36 -6.69
N LYS A 172 10.88 3.57 -7.32
CA LYS A 172 10.44 2.34 -7.99
C LYS A 172 11.50 1.24 -8.10
N ASP A 173 11.03 0.04 -8.44
CA ASP A 173 11.87 -1.09 -8.86
C ASP A 173 12.91 -1.48 -7.78
N LEU A 174 12.49 -1.61 -6.52
CA LEU A 174 13.35 -1.98 -5.39
C LEU A 174 12.59 -2.69 -4.26
N THR A 175 13.33 -3.32 -3.36
CA THR A 175 12.85 -3.89 -2.10
C THR A 175 13.28 -3.03 -0.92
N THR A 176 12.40 -2.83 0.06
CA THR A 176 12.73 -2.12 1.31
C THR A 176 12.38 -2.95 2.54
N ASP A 177 13.33 -3.00 3.47
CA ASP A 177 13.15 -3.63 4.78
C ASP A 177 12.64 -2.66 5.84
N HIS A 178 12.64 -1.38 5.54
CA HIS A 178 12.24 -0.35 6.47
C HIS A 178 11.15 0.53 5.88
N THR A 179 10.62 1.39 6.74
CA THR A 179 9.59 2.35 6.38
C THR A 179 10.10 3.32 5.31
N ILE A 180 9.25 3.59 4.32
CA ILE A 180 9.38 4.80 3.50
C ILE A 180 8.54 5.89 4.16
N ILE A 181 9.19 6.95 4.64
CA ILE A 181 8.53 8.08 5.30
C ILE A 181 8.44 9.25 4.34
N GLN A 182 7.23 9.74 4.10
CA GLN A 182 6.96 11.01 3.44
C GLN A 182 6.76 12.11 4.48
N LYS A 183 7.60 13.14 4.41
CA LYS A 183 7.47 14.35 5.22
C LYS A 183 6.71 15.45 4.48
N PHE A 184 6.97 15.65 3.19
CA PHE A 184 6.37 16.72 2.38
C PHE A 184 6.32 16.39 0.88
N GLY A 185 5.43 17.07 0.15
CA GLY A 185 5.34 17.06 -1.32
C GLY A 185 4.60 15.86 -1.90
N ASN A 186 4.61 15.70 -3.23
CA ASN A 186 3.87 14.64 -3.91
C ASN A 186 4.79 13.49 -4.36
N ILE A 187 4.36 12.24 -4.13
CA ILE A 187 5.21 11.06 -4.35
C ILE A 187 4.48 9.96 -5.13
N LYS A 188 5.20 9.27 -6.01
CA LYS A 188 4.79 8.01 -6.61
C LYS A 188 5.70 6.89 -6.13
N ILE A 189 5.10 5.80 -5.66
CA ILE A 189 5.80 4.57 -5.33
C ILE A 189 5.26 3.50 -6.28
N ARG A 190 6.16 2.81 -6.98
CA ARG A 190 5.77 1.82 -7.99
C ARG A 190 6.66 0.58 -7.94
N ASN A 191 6.08 -0.62 -8.04
CA ASN A 191 6.87 -1.85 -8.15
C ASN A 191 7.89 -1.99 -7.01
N VAL A 192 7.45 -1.68 -5.78
CA VAL A 192 8.25 -1.81 -4.55
C VAL A 192 7.76 -3.00 -3.74
N HIS A 193 8.69 -3.82 -3.26
CA HIS A 193 8.39 -4.85 -2.25
C HIS A 193 8.75 -4.32 -0.87
N PHE A 194 7.73 -4.06 -0.06
CA PHE A 194 7.88 -3.79 1.36
C PHE A 194 8.04 -5.14 2.08
N ARG A 195 9.30 -5.56 2.27
CA ARG A 195 9.65 -6.84 2.91
C ARG A 195 9.58 -6.76 4.44
N GLY A 196 10.05 -5.65 5.00
CA GLY A 196 10.16 -5.47 6.45
C GLY A 196 11.37 -6.22 7.02
N ALA A 197 12.09 -5.61 7.94
CA ALA A 197 13.13 -6.27 8.71
C ALA A 197 12.46 -7.43 9.47
N GLY A 198 12.96 -8.66 9.32
CA GLY A 198 12.30 -9.91 9.77
C GLY A 198 12.05 -10.07 11.28
N GLU A 199 12.16 -8.99 12.06
CA GLU A 199 11.78 -8.93 13.47
C GLU A 199 10.73 -7.81 13.64
N PRO A 200 9.55 -8.07 14.23
CA PRO A 200 8.55 -7.05 14.46
C PRO A 200 9.14 -5.90 15.29
N LEU A 201 9.27 -4.70 14.70
CA LEU A 201 9.67 -3.52 15.47
C LEU A 201 8.67 -3.34 16.63
N THR A 202 9.15 -3.48 17.87
CA THR A 202 8.39 -3.54 19.13
C THR A 202 7.76 -2.19 19.55
N THR A 203 7.24 -1.42 18.58
CA THR A 203 6.46 -0.22 18.87
C THR A 203 5.00 -0.62 19.13
N PRO A 204 4.25 0.10 20.00
CA PRO A 204 2.86 -0.21 20.31
C PRO A 204 1.90 -0.27 19.11
N ASN A 205 2.30 0.31 17.97
CA ASN A 205 1.55 0.29 16.73
C ASN A 205 2.21 -0.57 15.62
N GLY A 206 3.33 -1.23 15.94
CA GLY A 206 4.18 -2.01 15.05
C GLY A 206 4.80 -1.23 13.87
N PRO A 207 5.65 -1.88 13.08
CA PRO A 207 6.28 -1.29 11.90
C PRO A 207 5.24 -0.94 10.81
N VAL A 208 5.49 0.15 10.09
CA VAL A 208 4.66 0.59 8.96
C VAL A 208 5.48 0.54 7.67
N GLY A 209 4.93 0.00 6.57
CA GLY A 209 5.64 -0.05 5.29
C GLY A 209 5.84 1.33 4.69
N PHE A 210 4.76 2.09 4.59
CA PHE A 210 4.78 3.48 4.10
C PHE A 210 4.08 4.42 5.09
N ASN A 211 4.68 5.56 5.40
CA ASN A 211 4.11 6.53 6.34
C ASN A 211 4.12 7.95 5.75
N ALA A 212 2.97 8.62 5.73
CA ALA A 212 2.87 10.03 5.35
C ALA A 212 2.19 10.89 6.42
N HIS A 213 2.68 12.11 6.56
CA HIS A 213 2.21 13.09 7.53
C HIS A 213 2.11 14.47 6.89
N GLY A 214 0.97 15.13 7.05
CA GLY A 214 0.72 16.48 6.55
C GLY A 214 0.03 16.50 5.18
N PRO A 215 -0.21 17.70 4.61
CA PRO A 215 -0.95 17.87 3.36
C PRO A 215 -0.11 17.44 2.15
N THR A 216 -0.08 16.15 1.90
CA THR A 216 0.70 15.52 0.83
C THR A 216 -0.16 14.62 -0.04
N GLU A 217 0.15 14.49 -1.33
CA GLU A 217 -0.49 13.50 -2.21
C GLU A 217 0.49 12.39 -2.60
N THR A 218 0.13 11.13 -2.33
CA THR A 218 0.92 9.97 -2.72
C THR A 218 0.13 8.97 -3.52
N THR A 219 0.76 8.38 -4.53
CA THR A 219 0.24 7.24 -5.27
C THR A 219 1.14 6.02 -5.08
N ILE A 220 0.60 4.91 -4.59
CA ILE A 220 1.31 3.63 -4.47
C ILE A 220 0.66 2.65 -5.46
N THR A 221 1.46 2.11 -6.38
CA THR A 221 0.99 1.23 -7.47
C THR A 221 1.84 -0.02 -7.59
N GLU A 222 1.25 -1.18 -7.86
CA GLU A 222 2.00 -2.42 -8.16
C GLU A 222 2.99 -2.82 -7.04
N CYS A 223 2.66 -2.52 -5.78
CA CYS A 223 3.54 -2.83 -4.64
C CYS A 223 3.03 -4.04 -3.85
N THR A 224 3.96 -4.75 -3.21
CA THR A 224 3.67 -5.91 -2.35
C THR A 224 4.12 -5.64 -0.91
N PHE A 225 3.30 -6.00 0.07
CA PHE A 225 3.60 -5.83 1.50
C PHE A 225 3.66 -7.18 2.22
N SER A 226 4.72 -7.41 2.96
CA SER A 226 4.86 -8.64 3.76
C SER A 226 4.20 -8.48 5.13
N ASP A 227 4.01 -9.60 5.82
CA ASP A 227 3.42 -9.69 7.16
C ASP A 227 4.32 -9.15 8.28
N ASN A 228 5.60 -8.87 7.99
CA ASN A 228 6.51 -8.18 8.91
C ASN A 228 6.06 -6.75 9.27
N TYR A 229 5.10 -6.17 8.55
CA TYR A 229 4.51 -4.87 8.88
C TYR A 229 3.22 -5.02 9.69
N ALA A 230 3.04 -4.19 10.73
CA ALA A 230 1.72 -4.03 11.34
C ALA A 230 0.75 -3.36 10.37
N GLU A 231 1.19 -2.30 9.70
CA GLU A 231 0.38 -1.58 8.74
C GLU A 231 1.12 -1.47 7.42
N GLY A 232 0.47 -1.79 6.30
CA GLY A 232 1.09 -1.62 5.00
C GLY A 232 1.38 -0.14 4.73
N ALA A 233 0.37 0.71 4.90
CA ALA A 233 0.53 2.16 4.79
C ALA A 233 -0.22 2.93 5.89
N ARG A 234 0.33 4.07 6.33
CA ARG A 234 -0.31 5.00 7.26
C ARG A 234 -0.26 6.42 6.69
N VAL A 235 -1.39 7.12 6.73
CA VAL A 235 -1.49 8.54 6.34
C VAL A 235 -2.24 9.37 7.37
N THR A 236 -1.79 10.60 7.58
CA THR A 236 -2.28 11.48 8.63
C THR A 236 -2.31 12.94 8.18
N GLU A 237 -3.10 13.78 8.87
CA GLU A 237 -3.13 15.24 8.71
C GLU A 237 -3.39 15.71 7.26
N GLU A 238 -4.59 15.46 6.75
CA GLU A 238 -5.02 15.90 5.40
C GLU A 238 -4.21 15.31 4.22
N SER A 239 -3.31 14.36 4.48
CA SER A 239 -2.67 13.52 3.46
C SER A 239 -3.70 12.82 2.57
N MET A 240 -3.42 12.73 1.28
CA MET A 240 -4.16 11.91 0.32
C MET A 240 -3.29 10.76 -0.18
N LEU A 241 -3.78 9.53 -0.01
CA LEU A 241 -3.14 8.30 -0.48
C LEU A 241 -3.99 7.62 -1.54
N LYS A 242 -3.45 7.47 -2.75
CA LYS A 242 -4.05 6.77 -3.88
C LYS A 242 -3.41 5.39 -4.00
N LEU A 243 -4.19 4.34 -3.86
CA LEU A 243 -3.72 2.95 -3.88
C LEU A 243 -4.20 2.26 -5.15
N ASN A 244 -3.32 1.53 -5.83
CA ASN A 244 -3.67 0.77 -7.04
C ASN A 244 -2.89 -0.54 -7.14
N SER A 245 -3.57 -1.64 -7.46
CA SER A 245 -2.92 -2.95 -7.72
C SER A 245 -1.91 -3.34 -6.64
N LEU A 246 -2.37 -3.41 -5.38
CA LEU A 246 -1.55 -3.81 -4.24
C LEU A 246 -1.85 -5.24 -3.84
N SER A 247 -0.83 -5.93 -3.34
CA SER A 247 -0.95 -7.25 -2.71
C SER A 247 -0.22 -7.29 -1.37
N GLY A 248 -0.58 -8.24 -0.51
CA GLY A 248 0.13 -8.50 0.74
C GLY A 248 -0.73 -8.49 2.00
N HIS A 249 -0.17 -9.04 3.09
CA HIS A 249 -0.90 -9.31 4.33
C HIS A 249 -0.23 -8.75 5.59
N PRO A 250 -0.22 -7.42 5.82
CA PRO A 250 0.26 -6.84 7.08
C PRO A 250 -0.47 -7.41 8.30
N THR A 251 0.18 -7.48 9.47
CA THR A 251 -0.38 -8.11 10.67
C THR A 251 -1.56 -7.36 11.29
N HIS A 252 -1.80 -6.08 10.99
CA HIS A 252 -2.99 -5.34 11.44
C HIS A 252 -3.85 -4.87 10.27
N TYR A 253 -3.46 -3.82 9.57
CA TYR A 253 -4.29 -3.22 8.50
C TYR A 253 -3.50 -3.12 7.21
N GLY A 254 -4.18 -3.25 6.07
CA GLY A 254 -3.58 -2.85 4.80
C GLY A 254 -3.19 -1.37 4.85
N VAL A 255 -4.15 -0.50 5.15
CA VAL A 255 -3.91 0.95 5.23
C VAL A 255 -4.64 1.62 6.40
N VAL A 256 -4.01 2.62 7.02
CA VAL A 256 -4.60 3.42 8.10
C VAL A 256 -4.61 4.90 7.72
N ALA A 257 -5.77 5.55 7.86
CA ALA A 257 -5.92 6.99 7.72
C ALA A 257 -6.44 7.63 9.01
N ARG A 258 -5.83 8.76 9.40
CA ARG A 258 -6.24 9.54 10.58
C ARG A 258 -6.27 11.03 10.28
N SER A 259 -6.88 11.82 11.18
CA SER A 259 -6.80 13.29 11.19
C SER A 259 -7.12 13.93 9.84
N ASN A 260 -8.36 13.72 9.37
CA ASN A 260 -8.87 14.22 8.07
C ASN A 260 -8.12 13.74 6.82
N ALA A 261 -7.20 12.78 6.94
CA ALA A 261 -6.55 12.18 5.78
C ALA A 261 -7.54 11.40 4.91
N GLU A 262 -7.13 11.12 3.69
CA GLU A 262 -7.96 10.48 2.68
C GLU A 262 -7.25 9.32 2.01
N ILE A 263 -7.97 8.21 1.85
CA ILE A 263 -7.55 7.08 1.04
C ILE A 263 -8.47 6.98 -0.19
N VAL A 264 -7.86 6.88 -1.36
CA VAL A 264 -8.51 6.63 -2.65
C VAL A 264 -8.10 5.27 -3.18
N LEU A 265 -9.03 4.32 -3.14
CA LEU A 265 -8.85 2.96 -3.63
C LEU A 265 -9.12 2.92 -5.14
N ARG A 266 -8.09 2.64 -5.95
CA ARG A 266 -8.18 2.47 -7.40
C ARG A 266 -7.88 1.00 -7.74
N GLY A 267 -8.63 0.44 -8.69
CA GLY A 267 -8.48 -0.97 -9.09
C GLY A 267 -8.82 -1.97 -7.98
N ASP A 268 -8.48 -3.23 -8.23
CA ASP A 268 -8.71 -4.34 -7.33
C ASP A 268 -7.62 -4.39 -6.26
N LEU A 269 -7.92 -3.84 -5.09
CA LEU A 269 -7.09 -4.00 -3.88
C LEU A 269 -7.46 -5.26 -3.11
N HIS A 270 -8.18 -6.17 -3.77
CA HIS A 270 -8.70 -7.37 -3.17
C HIS A 270 -7.60 -8.19 -2.50
N GLN A 271 -6.35 -8.15 -3.01
CA GLN A 271 -5.17 -8.86 -2.52
C GLN A 271 -4.38 -8.19 -1.38
N PHE A 272 -4.81 -7.03 -0.90
CA PHE A 272 -4.09 -6.26 0.11
C PHE A 272 -4.95 -5.98 1.33
N TRP A 273 -4.72 -6.70 2.44
CA TRP A 273 -5.48 -6.56 3.69
C TRP A 273 -4.66 -7.06 4.88
N GLY A 274 -4.94 -6.57 6.09
CA GLY A 274 -4.35 -7.14 7.30
C GLY A 274 -5.37 -7.88 8.18
N LYS A 275 -4.90 -8.50 9.26
CA LYS A 275 -5.74 -9.28 10.20
C LYS A 275 -6.93 -8.51 10.78
N LYS A 276 -6.77 -7.19 10.97
CA LYS A 276 -7.79 -6.27 11.47
C LYS A 276 -8.64 -5.64 10.36
N GLY A 277 -8.32 -5.90 9.10
CA GLY A 277 -9.10 -5.50 7.93
C GLY A 277 -8.29 -4.81 6.84
N GLN A 278 -8.98 -4.42 5.79
CA GLN A 278 -8.35 -3.79 4.63
C GLN A 278 -7.89 -2.36 4.91
N TRP A 279 -8.69 -1.60 5.66
CA TRP A 279 -8.34 -0.27 6.11
C TRP A 279 -8.90 0.09 7.48
N SER A 280 -8.30 1.12 8.09
CA SER A 280 -8.85 1.84 9.25
C SER A 280 -8.92 3.33 8.93
N ALA A 281 -10.03 3.97 9.29
CA ALA A 281 -10.20 5.42 9.17
C ALA A 281 -10.78 6.00 10.46
N ASP A 282 -10.09 6.95 11.07
CA ASP A 282 -10.52 7.64 12.29
C ASP A 282 -10.34 9.17 12.21
N MET A 283 -10.85 9.89 13.21
CA MET A 283 -10.64 11.35 13.35
C MET A 283 -10.93 12.17 12.08
N GLY A 284 -12.08 11.92 11.46
CA GLY A 284 -12.54 12.65 10.27
C GLY A 284 -11.92 12.18 8.94
N ALA A 285 -11.03 11.18 8.98
CA ALA A 285 -10.47 10.57 7.79
C ALA A 285 -11.53 9.86 6.93
N ARG A 286 -11.24 9.71 5.64
CA ARG A 286 -12.20 9.19 4.65
C ARG A 286 -11.57 8.16 3.73
N VAL A 287 -12.34 7.14 3.38
CA VAL A 287 -11.97 6.14 2.37
C VAL A 287 -12.97 6.18 1.23
N ARG A 288 -12.49 6.31 0.00
CA ARG A 288 -13.33 6.37 -1.21
C ARG A 288 -12.76 5.51 -2.34
N ARG A 289 -13.63 4.98 -3.19
CA ARG A 289 -13.25 4.37 -4.47
C ARG A 289 -12.77 5.47 -5.42
N GLY A 290 -12.02 5.09 -6.47
CA GLY A 290 -11.59 6.00 -7.53
C GLY A 290 -12.72 6.75 -8.25
N ASN A 291 -13.95 6.22 -8.21
CA ASN A 291 -15.16 6.87 -8.73
C ASN A 291 -15.82 7.86 -7.74
N GLY A 292 -15.18 8.14 -6.60
CA GLY A 292 -15.65 9.09 -5.59
C GLY A 292 -16.67 8.54 -4.58
N LYS A 293 -17.17 7.30 -4.75
CA LYS A 293 -18.07 6.69 -3.76
C LYS A 293 -17.33 6.41 -2.46
N THR A 294 -17.97 6.75 -1.33
CA THR A 294 -17.47 6.35 0.00
C THR A 294 -17.46 4.83 0.09
N VAL A 295 -16.41 4.27 0.70
CA VAL A 295 -16.29 2.82 0.90
C VAL A 295 -16.51 2.52 2.36
N HIS A 296 -17.45 1.62 2.65
CA HIS A 296 -17.55 1.01 3.97
C HIS A 296 -16.49 -0.08 4.06
N ASN A 297 -15.79 -0.19 5.20
CA ASN A 297 -14.88 -1.30 5.44
C ASN A 297 -15.62 -2.59 5.12
N ASN A 298 -15.14 -3.36 4.14
CA ASN A 298 -15.76 -4.64 3.83
C ASN A 298 -15.71 -5.44 5.15
N PRO A 299 -16.83 -5.94 5.67
CA PRO A 299 -16.77 -6.76 6.86
C PRO A 299 -15.91 -7.97 6.52
N VAL A 300 -14.78 -8.08 7.22
CA VAL A 300 -13.89 -9.23 7.15
C VAL A 300 -14.18 -10.05 8.38
N LEU A 301 -14.71 -11.26 8.18
CA LEU A 301 -14.60 -12.28 9.20
C LEU A 301 -13.21 -12.87 9.09
N TYR A 302 -12.50 -12.87 10.20
CA TYR A 302 -11.15 -13.39 10.28
C TYR A 302 -11.01 -14.20 11.57
N ASP A 303 -10.39 -15.37 11.44
CA ASP A 303 -9.91 -16.13 12.59
C ASP A 303 -8.56 -16.77 12.20
N ASP A 304 -7.55 -16.50 13.02
CA ASP A 304 -6.23 -17.14 12.97
C ASP A 304 -5.96 -18.03 14.15
N PHE A 305 -6.97 -18.25 15.00
CA PHE A 305 -6.92 -19.21 16.09
C PHE A 305 -5.77 -18.99 17.10
N GLY A 306 -5.09 -17.84 17.02
CA GLY A 306 -3.84 -17.54 17.73
C GLY A 306 -4.01 -17.44 19.25
N ASP A 307 -5.23 -17.27 19.72
CA ASP A 307 -5.57 -17.17 21.14
C ASP A 307 -6.03 -18.50 21.76
N GLY A 308 -6.06 -19.60 21.00
CA GLY A 308 -6.48 -20.90 21.52
C GLY A 308 -7.99 -21.05 21.74
N SER A 309 -8.83 -20.17 21.18
CA SER A 309 -10.27 -20.12 21.45
C SER A 309 -11.13 -20.26 20.19
N LEU A 310 -12.34 -20.80 20.36
CA LEU A 310 -13.41 -20.83 19.34
C LEU A 310 -14.49 -19.76 19.58
N VAL A 311 -14.36 -19.02 20.68
CA VAL A 311 -15.34 -18.02 21.13
C VAL A 311 -14.81 -16.61 20.83
N GLU A 312 -15.74 -15.69 20.54
CA GLU A 312 -15.48 -14.27 20.33
C GLU A 312 -14.52 -13.73 21.40
N VAL A 313 -13.39 -13.15 20.94
CA VAL A 313 -12.64 -12.22 21.79
C VAL A 313 -13.54 -11.01 21.95
N PRO A 314 -13.93 -10.61 23.18
CA PRO A 314 -14.82 -9.47 23.38
C PRO A 314 -14.28 -8.29 22.58
N ALA A 315 -15.03 -7.89 21.55
CA ALA A 315 -14.65 -6.76 20.73
C ALA A 315 -14.30 -5.60 21.68
N ASP A 316 -13.12 -4.99 21.51
CA ASP A 316 -12.84 -3.74 22.21
C ASP A 316 -13.96 -2.78 21.79
N ASN A 317 -14.85 -2.48 22.75
CA ASN A 317 -16.11 -1.77 22.51
C ASN A 317 -15.90 -0.37 21.90
N ARG A 318 -14.64 0.08 21.81
CA ARG A 318 -14.22 1.30 21.11
C ARG A 318 -14.36 1.23 19.58
N LEU A 319 -14.45 0.04 18.98
CA LEU A 319 -14.52 -0.12 17.51
C LEU A 319 -15.94 0.03 16.92
N LYS A 320 -16.99 0.02 17.75
CA LYS A 320 -18.40 0.16 17.29
C LYS A 320 -18.75 1.56 16.79
N SER A 321 -18.04 2.61 17.22
CA SER A 321 -18.35 4.00 16.86
C SER A 321 -17.76 4.49 15.54
N SER A 322 -16.85 3.73 14.92
CA SER A 322 -16.08 4.19 13.75
C SER A 322 -16.25 3.31 12.50
N GLY A 323 -17.31 2.50 12.46
CA GLY A 323 -17.66 1.71 11.27
C GLY A 323 -16.74 0.51 11.00
N HIS A 324 -16.04 0.04 12.04
CA HIS A 324 -15.19 -1.15 11.98
C HIS A 324 -16.04 -2.39 12.30
N TYR A 325 -15.99 -3.39 11.43
CA TYR A 325 -16.46 -4.73 11.75
C TYR A 325 -15.35 -5.71 11.41
N LEU A 326 -14.40 -5.87 12.34
CA LEU A 326 -13.72 -7.15 12.44
C LEU A 326 -14.59 -7.99 13.37
N HIS A 327 -15.34 -8.91 12.80
CA HIS A 327 -16.12 -9.84 13.60
C HIS A 327 -15.36 -11.16 13.61
N ARG A 328 -14.75 -11.47 14.75
CA ARG A 328 -14.29 -12.83 14.98
C ARG A 328 -15.52 -13.72 15.08
N PRO A 329 -15.63 -14.76 14.25
CA PRO A 329 -16.75 -15.70 14.29
C PRO A 329 -16.82 -16.45 15.63
N ASP A 330 -18.02 -16.54 16.22
CA ASP A 330 -18.31 -17.57 17.23
C ASP A 330 -18.50 -18.91 16.51
N TRP A 331 -17.55 -19.82 16.73
CA TRP A 331 -17.61 -21.15 16.17
C TRP A 331 -18.38 -22.10 17.10
N VAL A 332 -19.28 -22.87 16.50
CA VAL A 332 -20.04 -23.93 17.17
C VAL A 332 -19.56 -25.26 16.62
N THR A 333 -19.11 -26.14 17.51
CA THR A 333 -18.67 -27.48 17.12
C THR A 333 -19.85 -28.46 17.18
N ASN A 334 -19.85 -29.45 16.30
CA ASN A 334 -20.78 -30.58 16.38
C ASN A 334 -20.22 -31.76 17.18
N ARG A 335 -18.97 -31.64 17.66
CA ARG A 335 -18.25 -32.63 18.47
C ARG A 335 -17.26 -31.93 19.39
N ASP A 336 -16.98 -32.57 20.53
CA ASP A 336 -16.05 -32.06 21.55
C ASP A 336 -14.57 -32.33 21.23
N ASP A 337 -14.27 -32.98 20.10
CA ASP A 337 -12.90 -33.33 19.65
C ASP A 337 -12.24 -32.24 18.78
N VAL A 338 -13.01 -31.23 18.35
CA VAL A 338 -12.48 -30.05 17.66
C VAL A 338 -11.75 -29.18 18.69
N VAL A 339 -10.47 -28.92 18.46
CA VAL A 339 -9.64 -28.15 19.38
C VAL A 339 -8.92 -27.02 18.66
N VAL A 340 -8.63 -25.94 19.39
CA VAL A 340 -7.77 -24.87 18.92
C VAL A 340 -6.48 -24.90 19.73
N SER A 341 -5.35 -25.05 19.06
CA SER A 341 -4.05 -25.14 19.71
C SER A 341 -2.97 -24.66 18.77
N GLY A 342 -1.96 -23.97 19.30
CA GLY A 342 -0.79 -23.54 18.51
C GLY A 342 -1.07 -22.51 17.41
N GLY A 343 -2.23 -21.83 17.43
CA GLY A 343 -2.65 -20.94 16.36
C GLY A 343 -3.37 -21.65 15.20
N GLU A 344 -3.85 -22.87 15.43
CA GLU A 344 -4.55 -23.66 14.42
C GLU A 344 -5.86 -24.20 14.97
N LEU A 345 -6.87 -24.25 14.12
CA LEU A 345 -8.06 -25.06 14.32
C LEU A 345 -7.78 -26.48 13.87
N ILE A 346 -7.74 -27.40 14.83
CA ILE A 346 -7.55 -28.82 14.59
C ILE A 346 -8.91 -29.47 14.45
N LEU A 347 -9.17 -30.01 13.28
CA LEU A 347 -10.43 -30.65 12.91
C LEU A 347 -10.18 -32.15 12.70
N PRO A 348 -10.49 -33.04 13.67
CA PRO A 348 -10.33 -34.49 13.52
C PRO A 348 -11.23 -35.12 12.44
N ASP A 349 -10.95 -36.36 12.05
CA ASP A 349 -11.79 -37.07 11.07
C ASP A 349 -13.24 -37.25 11.56
N GLY A 350 -14.18 -36.94 10.67
CA GLY A 350 -15.62 -36.95 10.92
C GLY A 350 -16.13 -35.79 11.78
N SER A 351 -15.28 -34.81 12.11
CA SER A 351 -15.67 -33.62 12.87
C SER A 351 -16.10 -32.46 11.97
N SER A 352 -16.82 -31.49 12.55
CA SER A 352 -17.24 -30.29 11.83
C SER A 352 -17.43 -29.12 12.78
N VAL A 353 -17.17 -27.92 12.28
CA VAL A 353 -17.43 -26.66 12.98
C VAL A 353 -18.26 -25.73 12.10
N LEU A 354 -19.14 -24.96 12.72
CA LEU A 354 -20.18 -24.14 12.09
C LEU A 354 -20.13 -22.73 12.63
N GLN A 355 -20.52 -21.76 11.81
CA GLN A 355 -20.72 -20.39 12.26
C GLN A 355 -21.91 -19.75 11.53
N GLY A 356 -22.62 -18.83 12.18
CA GLY A 356 -23.92 -18.31 11.71
C GLY A 356 -24.03 -16.91 11.09
N PRO A 357 -23.02 -16.34 10.40
CA PRO A 357 -23.17 -15.03 9.80
C PRO A 357 -23.86 -15.16 8.44
N ARG A 358 -24.47 -14.06 8.01
CA ARG A 358 -25.14 -13.98 6.72
C ARG A 358 -24.18 -13.43 5.67
N VAL A 359 -23.29 -14.26 5.12
CA VAL A 359 -22.46 -13.88 3.96
C VAL A 359 -22.93 -14.64 2.73
N THR A 360 -23.35 -13.90 1.70
CA THR A 360 -23.86 -14.49 0.45
C THR A 360 -22.97 -14.22 -0.75
N ARG A 361 -22.10 -13.22 -0.68
CA ARG A 361 -21.20 -12.79 -1.76
C ARG A 361 -19.87 -12.38 -1.17
N GLY A 362 -18.80 -12.61 -1.89
CA GLY A 362 -17.47 -12.33 -1.38
C GLY A 362 -16.46 -13.40 -1.70
N ARG A 363 -15.33 -13.28 -1.01
CA ARG A 363 -14.19 -14.18 -1.15
C ARG A 363 -14.03 -14.97 0.14
N TYR A 364 -13.83 -16.27 -0.02
CA TYR A 364 -13.70 -17.23 1.05
C TYR A 364 -12.34 -17.88 0.90
N ILE A 365 -11.45 -17.66 1.86
CA ILE A 365 -10.04 -18.03 1.78
C ILE A 365 -9.72 -18.90 2.99
N TYR A 366 -9.05 -20.02 2.73
CA TYR A 366 -8.65 -20.98 3.75
C TYR A 366 -7.21 -21.39 3.53
N ASP A 367 -6.41 -21.27 4.60
CA ASP A 367 -5.07 -21.83 4.68
C ASP A 367 -5.13 -23.08 5.56
N PHE A 368 -4.64 -24.19 5.03
CA PHE A 368 -4.79 -25.50 5.68
C PHE A 368 -3.67 -26.46 5.30
N ASN A 369 -3.48 -27.49 6.12
CA ASN A 369 -2.64 -28.65 5.82
C ASN A 369 -3.28 -29.93 6.39
N PHE A 370 -2.75 -31.09 5.97
CA PHE A 370 -3.15 -32.39 6.49
C PHE A 370 -2.03 -33.01 7.32
N GLU A 371 -2.38 -33.70 8.41
CA GLU A 371 -1.40 -34.48 9.17
C GLU A 371 -0.89 -35.71 8.37
N SER A 372 -1.72 -36.23 7.47
CA SER A 372 -1.40 -37.34 6.57
C SER A 372 -2.17 -37.21 5.27
N ILE A 373 -1.70 -37.87 4.20
CA ILE A 373 -2.36 -37.81 2.89
C ILE A 373 -3.85 -38.22 3.05
N PRO A 374 -4.80 -37.33 2.71
CA PRO A 374 -6.21 -37.59 2.93
C PRO A 374 -6.72 -38.74 2.05
N SER A 375 -7.64 -39.54 2.58
CA SER A 375 -8.29 -40.66 1.88
C SER A 375 -9.78 -40.43 1.61
N GLY A 376 -10.37 -39.39 2.21
CA GLY A 376 -11.74 -38.93 1.99
C GLY A 376 -11.79 -37.44 1.63
N ASN A 377 -12.87 -36.77 2.02
CA ASN A 377 -13.15 -35.40 1.56
C ASN A 377 -13.11 -34.38 2.71
N MET A 378 -12.42 -33.26 2.50
CA MET A 378 -12.60 -32.03 3.27
C MET A 378 -13.64 -31.14 2.57
N LEU A 379 -14.56 -30.55 3.33
CA LEU A 379 -15.62 -29.71 2.80
C LEU A 379 -15.59 -28.32 3.44
N PHE A 380 -15.27 -27.30 2.64
CA PHE A 380 -15.48 -25.89 2.99
C PHE A 380 -16.83 -25.45 2.45
N ARG A 381 -17.77 -25.09 3.32
CA ARG A 381 -19.13 -24.68 2.92
C ARG A 381 -19.32 -23.20 3.18
N PRO A 382 -18.91 -22.33 2.24
CA PRO A 382 -19.14 -20.89 2.31
C PRO A 382 -20.61 -20.54 2.46
N VAL A 383 -21.50 -21.36 1.90
CA VAL A 383 -22.95 -21.22 2.03
C VAL A 383 -23.58 -22.56 2.34
N TYR A 384 -24.15 -22.68 3.54
CA TYR A 384 -24.88 -23.86 3.99
C TYR A 384 -26.28 -23.46 4.48
N TYR A 385 -27.31 -24.09 3.92
CA TYR A 385 -28.67 -23.97 4.38
C TYR A 385 -29.04 -25.20 5.21
N SER A 386 -29.84 -25.01 6.26
CA SER A 386 -30.40 -26.11 7.05
C SER A 386 -31.26 -27.08 6.22
N SER A 387 -31.70 -26.68 5.02
CA SER A 387 -32.40 -27.53 4.04
C SER A 387 -31.49 -28.51 3.30
N GLY A 388 -30.15 -28.40 3.45
CA GLY A 388 -29.17 -29.21 2.73
C GLY A 388 -28.76 -28.64 1.37
N GLU A 389 -29.29 -27.48 0.97
CA GLU A 389 -28.75 -26.72 -0.16
C GLU A 389 -27.45 -26.04 0.26
N GLN A 390 -26.41 -26.10 -0.58
CA GLN A 390 -25.11 -25.53 -0.23
C GLN A 390 -24.25 -25.27 -1.47
N VAL A 391 -23.27 -24.39 -1.29
CA VAL A 391 -22.06 -24.35 -2.12
C VAL A 391 -20.93 -24.86 -1.26
N ALA A 392 -20.18 -25.83 -1.75
CA ALA A 392 -19.07 -26.44 -1.02
C ALA A 392 -17.85 -26.57 -1.92
N ILE A 393 -16.68 -26.25 -1.38
CA ILE A 393 -15.40 -26.64 -1.95
C ILE A 393 -15.06 -28.00 -1.35
N ALA A 394 -14.92 -29.01 -2.19
CA ALA A 394 -14.55 -30.37 -1.80
C ALA A 394 -13.12 -30.67 -2.20
N ILE A 395 -12.29 -31.01 -1.22
CA ILE A 395 -10.91 -31.44 -1.45
C ILE A 395 -10.81 -32.91 -1.10
N ASN A 396 -10.44 -33.72 -2.08
CA ASN A 396 -10.31 -35.17 -1.97
C ASN A 396 -8.85 -35.58 -2.21
N SER A 397 -8.51 -36.86 -2.05
CA SER A 397 -7.14 -37.39 -2.26
C SER A 397 -6.48 -37.12 -3.63
N ASN A 398 -7.23 -36.67 -4.64
CA ASN A 398 -6.73 -36.47 -6.00
C ASN A 398 -7.42 -35.36 -6.78
N VAL A 399 -8.46 -34.75 -6.21
CA VAL A 399 -9.33 -33.81 -6.92
C VAL A 399 -9.78 -32.69 -5.97
N ILE A 400 -9.84 -31.48 -6.52
CA ILE A 400 -10.46 -30.31 -5.91
C ILE A 400 -11.70 -29.95 -6.73
N GLU A 401 -12.83 -29.79 -6.08
CA GLU A 401 -14.13 -29.55 -6.71
C GLU A 401 -14.89 -28.39 -6.08
N ASN A 402 -15.64 -27.67 -6.92
CA ASN A 402 -16.73 -26.83 -6.46
C ASN A 402 -18.05 -27.60 -6.65
N TRP A 403 -18.70 -27.91 -5.53
CA TRP A 403 -19.99 -28.58 -5.47
C TRP A 403 -21.11 -27.56 -5.24
N VAL A 404 -22.16 -27.67 -6.04
CA VAL A 404 -23.45 -27.07 -5.74
C VAL A 404 -24.45 -28.16 -5.40
N VAL A 405 -25.05 -28.08 -4.23
CA VAL A 405 -26.08 -29.02 -3.80
C VAL A 405 -27.45 -28.35 -3.82
N GLN A 406 -28.39 -28.94 -4.58
CA GLN A 406 -29.77 -28.46 -4.71
C GLN A 406 -30.73 -29.65 -4.66
N GLY A 407 -31.71 -29.60 -3.75
CA GLY A 407 -32.65 -30.71 -3.55
C GLY A 407 -31.98 -32.06 -3.24
N GLY A 408 -30.79 -32.03 -2.61
CA GLY A 408 -29.99 -33.23 -2.29
C GLY A 408 -29.11 -33.76 -3.42
N ASN A 409 -29.18 -33.18 -4.63
CA ASN A 409 -28.32 -33.56 -5.75
C ASN A 409 -27.04 -32.72 -5.74
N ILE A 410 -25.89 -33.37 -5.90
CA ILE A 410 -24.58 -32.73 -6.01
C ILE A 410 -24.26 -32.52 -7.49
N ASN A 411 -24.02 -31.27 -7.88
CA ASN A 411 -23.51 -30.90 -9.19
C ASN A 411 -22.11 -30.31 -9.03
N THR A 412 -21.12 -30.93 -9.67
CA THR A 412 -19.76 -30.40 -9.74
C THR A 412 -19.67 -29.37 -10.86
N THR A 413 -19.32 -28.12 -10.53
CA THR A 413 -19.23 -27.03 -11.50
C THR A 413 -17.80 -26.68 -11.89
N ILE A 414 -16.85 -26.92 -10.99
CA ILE A 414 -15.41 -26.83 -11.23
C ILE A 414 -14.79 -28.12 -10.70
N SER A 415 -13.85 -28.71 -11.43
CA SER A 415 -13.08 -29.88 -11.00
C SER A 415 -11.67 -29.79 -11.57
N SER A 416 -10.68 -29.99 -10.73
CA SER A 416 -9.27 -30.06 -11.13
C SER A 416 -8.56 -31.16 -10.36
N SER A 417 -7.58 -31.80 -11.00
CA SER A 417 -6.69 -32.74 -10.32
C SER A 417 -5.67 -31.98 -9.49
N TRP A 418 -5.30 -32.53 -8.34
CA TRP A 418 -4.15 -32.09 -7.55
C TRP A 418 -3.43 -33.32 -6.98
N SER A 419 -2.20 -33.12 -6.52
CA SER A 419 -1.42 -34.18 -5.88
C SER A 419 -1.59 -34.04 -4.38
N ALA A 420 -2.37 -34.92 -3.75
CA ALA A 420 -2.55 -34.81 -2.31
C ALA A 420 -1.23 -35.07 -1.56
N ASP A 421 -0.91 -34.15 -0.66
CA ASP A 421 0.25 -34.21 0.21
C ASP A 421 -0.11 -33.65 1.59
N THR A 422 0.92 -33.26 2.37
CA THR A 422 0.80 -32.73 3.73
C THR A 422 1.33 -31.29 3.84
N ASP A 423 1.68 -30.67 2.72
CA ASP A 423 2.18 -29.31 2.72
C ASP A 423 1.06 -28.32 3.04
N SER A 424 1.42 -27.08 3.37
CA SER A 424 0.43 -26.02 3.58
C SER A 424 -0.07 -25.52 2.22
N HIS A 425 -1.39 -25.44 2.08
CA HIS A 425 -2.08 -24.99 0.89
C HIS A 425 -3.03 -23.85 1.18
N ARG A 426 -3.31 -23.07 0.13
CA ARG A 426 -4.33 -22.03 0.14
C ARG A 426 -5.40 -22.34 -0.89
N ILE A 427 -6.67 -22.28 -0.47
CA ILE A 427 -7.81 -22.34 -1.38
C ILE A 427 -8.69 -21.10 -1.25
N GLU A 428 -9.02 -20.50 -2.38
CA GLU A 428 -9.86 -19.30 -2.48
C GLU A 428 -11.06 -19.59 -3.39
N LEU A 429 -12.27 -19.36 -2.88
CA LEU A 429 -13.47 -19.24 -3.70
C LEU A 429 -13.87 -17.78 -3.80
N ARG A 430 -13.85 -17.23 -5.02
CA ARG A 430 -14.45 -15.92 -5.30
C ARG A 430 -15.85 -16.12 -5.82
N ARG A 431 -16.82 -15.50 -5.14
CA ARG A 431 -18.23 -15.55 -5.52
C ARG A 431 -18.78 -14.16 -5.72
N ASP A 432 -19.28 -13.90 -6.92
CA ASP A 432 -19.96 -12.67 -7.29
C ASP A 432 -21.39 -12.93 -7.80
N ASP A 433 -21.94 -11.95 -8.51
CA ASP A 433 -23.28 -12.03 -9.11
C ASP A 433 -23.35 -12.84 -10.41
N ASP A 434 -22.20 -13.15 -10.99
CA ASP A 434 -22.09 -13.73 -12.32
C ASP A 434 -21.50 -15.15 -12.29
N GLY A 435 -20.93 -15.57 -11.17
CA GLY A 435 -20.35 -16.89 -11.07
C GLY A 435 -19.50 -17.15 -9.82
N HIS A 436 -18.71 -18.20 -9.95
CA HIS A 436 -17.77 -18.67 -8.95
C HIS A 436 -16.43 -18.92 -9.65
N GLU A 437 -15.35 -18.37 -9.12
CA GLU A 437 -13.97 -18.71 -9.49
C GLU A 437 -13.34 -19.48 -8.33
N LEU A 438 -12.72 -20.62 -8.63
CA LEU A 438 -11.98 -21.41 -7.67
C LEU A 438 -10.48 -21.32 -7.97
N ILE A 439 -9.71 -20.99 -6.95
CA ILE A 439 -8.27 -20.75 -7.01
C ILE A 439 -7.61 -21.64 -5.97
N PHE A 440 -6.55 -22.34 -6.38
CA PHE A 440 -5.76 -23.21 -5.52
C PHE A 440 -4.29 -22.83 -5.65
N ASP A 441 -3.63 -22.55 -4.52
CA ASP A 441 -2.22 -22.11 -4.44
C ASP A 441 -1.87 -20.95 -5.38
N GLY A 442 -2.83 -20.02 -5.53
CA GLY A 442 -2.71 -18.82 -6.35
C GLY A 442 -3.04 -19.02 -7.83
N GLU A 443 -3.30 -20.25 -8.27
CA GLU A 443 -3.69 -20.56 -9.66
C GLU A 443 -5.20 -20.75 -9.79
N THR A 444 -5.82 -20.09 -10.77
CA THR A 444 -7.23 -20.32 -11.10
C THR A 444 -7.39 -21.72 -11.70
N ILE A 445 -8.11 -22.59 -11.00
CA ILE A 445 -8.39 -23.96 -11.44
C ILE A 445 -9.73 -24.10 -12.17
N GLY A 446 -10.61 -23.10 -12.06
CA GLY A 446 -11.78 -23.01 -12.92
C GLY A 446 -12.72 -21.85 -12.60
N VAL A 447 -13.63 -21.58 -13.54
CA VAL A 447 -14.66 -20.54 -13.44
C VAL A 447 -15.99 -21.11 -13.92
N ASP A 448 -17.05 -20.96 -13.13
CA ASP A 448 -18.43 -21.32 -13.48
C ASP A 448 -19.30 -20.05 -13.57
N SER A 449 -20.24 -20.03 -14.52
CA SER A 449 -21.16 -18.91 -14.74
C SER A 449 -22.59 -19.22 -14.24
N LYS A 450 -23.08 -18.37 -13.33
CA LYS A 450 -24.45 -18.01 -12.88
C LYS A 450 -25.56 -19.06 -12.63
N THR A 451 -25.46 -20.29 -13.11
CA THR A 451 -26.63 -21.19 -13.21
C THR A 451 -26.98 -21.95 -11.92
N HIS A 452 -26.14 -21.88 -10.89
CA HIS A 452 -26.21 -22.78 -9.74
C HIS A 452 -26.23 -22.05 -8.39
N HIS A 453 -27.02 -20.99 -8.24
CA HIS A 453 -27.14 -20.27 -6.97
C HIS A 453 -28.35 -20.77 -6.15
N PRO A 454 -28.16 -21.24 -4.90
CA PRO A 454 -29.28 -21.37 -3.97
C PRO A 454 -29.98 -20.01 -3.82
N PRO A 455 -31.33 -19.96 -3.82
CA PRO A 455 -32.04 -18.70 -3.70
C PRO A 455 -31.68 -18.02 -2.36
N ALA A 456 -31.45 -16.70 -2.42
CA ALA A 456 -31.26 -15.88 -1.22
C ALA A 456 -32.60 -15.74 -0.47
N ASP A 457 -33.11 -16.82 0.12
CA ASP A 457 -34.23 -16.70 1.06
C ASP A 457 -33.70 -16.06 2.34
N LYS A 458 -34.18 -14.85 2.62
CA LYS A 458 -33.82 -14.05 3.80
C LYS A 458 -34.24 -14.72 5.13
N ARG A 459 -34.97 -15.84 5.08
CA ARG A 459 -35.59 -16.50 6.24
C ARG A 459 -34.89 -17.76 6.74
N SER A 460 -33.96 -18.34 5.99
CA SER A 460 -33.17 -19.50 6.42
C SER A 460 -31.79 -19.05 6.91
N GLY A 461 -31.34 -19.61 8.03
CA GLY A 461 -30.04 -19.31 8.63
C GLY A 461 -28.93 -19.73 7.67
N LEU A 462 -28.33 -18.76 7.00
CA LEU A 462 -27.10 -18.97 6.26
C LEU A 462 -26.01 -19.26 7.29
N LEU A 463 -25.40 -20.43 7.15
CA LEU A 463 -24.26 -20.81 7.95
C LEU A 463 -23.04 -20.95 7.05
N TYR A 464 -21.89 -20.71 7.66
CA TYR A 464 -20.61 -21.17 7.20
C TYR A 464 -20.27 -22.49 7.90
N GLN A 465 -19.76 -23.49 7.19
CA GLN A 465 -19.35 -24.78 7.79
C GLN A 465 -18.01 -25.26 7.27
N LEU A 466 -17.20 -25.77 8.19
CA LEU A 466 -16.05 -26.64 7.91
C LEU A 466 -16.40 -28.05 8.33
N GLU A 467 -16.20 -29.02 7.44
CA GLU A 467 -16.35 -30.42 7.78
C GLU A 467 -15.19 -31.25 7.26
N ASN A 468 -14.63 -32.06 8.15
CA ASN A 468 -13.60 -33.01 7.81
C ASN A 468 -14.20 -34.42 7.73
N ARG A 469 -14.16 -35.01 6.54
CA ARG A 469 -14.39 -36.45 6.30
C ARG A 469 -13.20 -37.06 5.54
N SER A 470 -12.02 -36.47 5.72
CA SER A 470 -10.83 -36.77 4.93
C SER A 470 -10.15 -38.07 5.31
N GLY A 471 -10.57 -38.73 6.40
CA GLY A 471 -9.83 -39.86 6.96
C GLY A 471 -8.44 -39.47 7.49
N SER A 472 -8.18 -38.17 7.67
CA SER A 472 -6.97 -37.58 8.27
C SER A 472 -7.38 -36.41 9.16
N GLN A 473 -6.51 -36.00 10.09
CA GLN A 473 -6.62 -34.71 10.75
C GLN A 473 -6.27 -33.58 9.76
N ILE A 474 -6.97 -32.47 9.91
CA ILE A 474 -6.73 -31.23 9.16
C ILE A 474 -6.45 -30.13 10.17
N ASN A 475 -5.41 -29.35 9.92
CA ASN A 475 -5.17 -28.12 10.66
C ASN A 475 -5.52 -26.96 9.75
N ILE A 476 -6.38 -26.07 10.23
CA ILE A 476 -6.78 -24.86 9.54
C ILE A 476 -6.03 -23.74 10.24
N GLU A 477 -5.05 -23.19 9.54
CA GLU A 477 -4.20 -22.12 10.05
C GLU A 477 -5.01 -20.84 10.12
N GLN A 478 -5.73 -20.50 9.05
CA GLN A 478 -6.42 -19.22 8.93
C GLN A 478 -7.68 -19.30 8.07
N VAL A 479 -8.68 -18.50 8.44
CA VAL A 479 -9.93 -18.34 7.69
C VAL A 479 -10.19 -16.85 7.43
N TRP A 480 -10.45 -16.50 6.17
CA TRP A 480 -10.96 -15.18 5.80
C TRP A 480 -12.27 -15.28 5.03
N ILE A 481 -13.22 -14.44 5.40
CA ILE A 481 -14.44 -14.21 4.63
C ILE A 481 -14.54 -12.71 4.40
N ILE A 482 -14.34 -12.31 3.15
CA ILE A 482 -14.35 -10.92 2.73
C ILE A 482 -15.63 -10.70 1.95
N GLN A 483 -16.61 -10.04 2.56
CA GLN A 483 -17.89 -9.76 1.90
C GLN A 483 -17.72 -8.63 0.87
N ASP A 484 -18.20 -8.88 -0.35
CA ASP A 484 -18.33 -7.83 -1.36
C ASP A 484 -19.65 -7.07 -1.16
N ASN A 485 -19.58 -5.74 -1.26
CA ASN A 485 -20.71 -4.81 -1.07
C ASN A 485 -21.57 -4.65 -2.33
#